data_AF-A0A6F9AG73-F1
#
_entry.id   AF-A0A6F9AG73-F1
#
_cell.length_a   1.000
_cell.length_b   1.000
_cell.length_c   1.000
_cell.angle_alpha   90.00
_cell.angle_beta   90.00
_cell.angle_gamma   90.00
#
_symmetry.space_group_name_H-M   'P 1'
#
loop_
_entity.id
_entity.type
_entity.pdbx_description
1 polymer ?
#
loop_
_entity_poly.entity_id
_entity_poly.type
_entity_poly.pdbx_seq_one_letter_code
_entity_poly.pdbx_strand_id
1 'polypeptide(L)'
;MPKEKYDPPDPRRLYTIMSAEEAANGKKSHWAELEISGRVRSLSSSLWTLTHLTALHINDNNLSRIPPDIAKLPHLAYLNLSSNKLRSLPAELGNMVSLRELLLNNNLLRVLPYELGRLFQLQALGLKGNPLSQDILNLYQESDGTRKLLNYMLDNLAVHPEQLPQRPWITLKERDPMIPTAMFTVMCYNVLCDKYATRQLYGYCPSWALNWEYRKKGIMEEITHCDADIISLQEVETEQYYALFLDTLKDRGYDGYFCPKSRAKLVSEQERKHVDGCAVFFKTEKFTLVQKHTVEFNQVAMANSEGSEVMLNRVMTKDNIGVAVLLEVNKDMFSGGMKPLQETQLILVANAHMHWDPEFCDVKLIQTMMFLSELKSITERALSSVATGSPTSDPASIPIVLCADLNSLPDSGVVEYLSNGGVAENHKDFRELRYNEALTNFSCQGKNGPSDGSITHSFQLKSAYQDSLILVLKIDGVIDYIFFSKTHMSVAGLLGPLETQWLTDNNITGCPHPHIPSDHFSLLAQLELHPPVTSSSSLNGLHLAVHR
;
A
#
# COMPACT_ATOMS: atom_id res chain seq x y z
N MET A 1 6.80 19.55 1.94
CA MET A 1 5.68 19.76 2.86
C MET A 1 5.17 21.18 2.70
N PRO A 2 3.93 21.40 2.24
CA PRO A 2 3.27 22.66 2.47
C PRO A 2 3.00 22.74 3.97
N LYS A 3 3.62 23.71 4.65
CA LYS A 3 3.24 24.08 6.02
C LYS A 3 1.87 24.74 5.92
N GLU A 4 0.79 23.96 6.03
CA GLU A 4 -0.49 24.54 6.39
C GLU A 4 -0.32 25.18 7.77
N LYS A 5 -0.28 26.52 7.77
CA LYS A 5 -0.22 27.32 8.99
C LYS A 5 -1.55 27.12 9.71
N TYR A 6 -1.54 26.29 10.74
CA TYR A 6 -2.64 26.21 11.69
C TYR A 6 -2.65 27.50 12.51
N ASP A 7 -3.63 28.36 12.27
CA ASP A 7 -3.88 29.55 13.07
C ASP A 7 -4.82 29.17 14.23
N PRO A 8 -4.44 29.40 15.51
CA PRO A 8 -5.30 29.12 16.64
C PRO A 8 -6.53 30.05 16.63
N PRO A 9 -7.72 29.58 17.03
CA PRO A 9 -8.90 30.44 17.06
C PRO A 9 -8.88 31.44 18.23
N ASP A 10 -9.15 32.73 17.91
CA ASP A 10 -9.84 33.80 18.69
C ASP A 10 -9.08 35.15 18.85
N PRO A 11 -9.75 36.33 18.69
CA PRO A 11 -10.34 37.00 19.86
C PRO A 11 -11.71 37.70 19.68
N ARG A 12 -12.36 37.66 18.51
CA ARG A 12 -13.68 38.29 18.25
C ARG A 12 -14.40 37.55 17.13
N ARG A 13 -15.11 36.45 17.44
CA ARG A 13 -15.90 35.65 16.49
C ARG A 13 -16.71 36.54 15.53
N LEU A 14 -16.30 36.61 14.27
CA LEU A 14 -17.07 37.20 13.17
C LEU A 14 -18.16 36.21 12.81
N TYR A 15 -19.36 36.39 13.37
CA TYR A 15 -20.53 35.66 12.89
C TYR A 15 -21.21 36.47 11.80
N THR A 16 -21.41 35.85 10.64
CA THR A 16 -22.28 36.41 9.60
C THR A 16 -23.68 35.89 9.86
N ILE A 17 -24.58 36.77 10.30
CA ILE A 17 -26.01 36.42 10.38
C ILE A 17 -26.52 36.33 8.94
N MET A 18 -27.05 35.16 8.56
CA MET A 18 -27.68 34.95 7.27
C MET A 18 -28.87 35.89 7.09
N SER A 19 -28.93 36.59 5.95
CA SER A 19 -30.06 37.48 5.66
C SER A 19 -31.31 36.71 5.25
N ALA A 20 -32.47 37.35 5.32
CA ALA A 20 -33.74 36.75 4.90
C ALA A 20 -33.74 36.37 3.39
N GLU A 21 -33.04 37.14 2.55
CA GLU A 21 -32.88 36.85 1.11
C GLU A 21 -31.98 35.64 0.86
N GLU A 22 -30.93 35.47 1.66
CA GLU A 22 -30.04 34.31 1.57
C GLU A 22 -30.74 33.01 1.96
N ALA A 23 -31.55 33.05 3.02
CA ALA A 23 -32.39 31.93 3.43
C ALA A 23 -33.47 31.61 2.37
N ALA A 24 -34.09 32.63 1.76
CA ALA A 24 -35.07 32.45 0.69
C ALA A 24 -34.47 31.83 -0.59
N ASN A 25 -33.18 32.07 -0.85
CA ASN A 25 -32.42 31.46 -1.95
C ASN A 25 -31.87 30.06 -1.62
N GLY A 26 -32.28 29.46 -0.49
CA GLY A 26 -31.92 28.09 -0.14
C GLY A 26 -30.53 27.91 0.46
N LYS A 27 -29.81 28.98 0.83
CA LYS A 27 -28.59 28.84 1.63
C LYS A 27 -28.94 28.28 3.02
N LYS A 28 -28.11 27.37 3.51
CA LYS A 28 -28.22 26.81 4.86
C LYS A 28 -27.17 27.45 5.77
N SER A 29 -27.52 27.69 7.04
CA SER A 29 -26.51 28.08 8.03
C SER A 29 -25.56 26.91 8.28
N HIS A 30 -24.28 27.23 8.37
CA HIS A 30 -23.26 26.28 8.78
C HIS A 30 -22.53 26.87 9.99
N TRP A 31 -22.43 26.08 11.05
CA TRP A 31 -21.66 26.39 12.25
C TRP A 31 -20.84 25.15 12.58
N ALA A 32 -19.58 25.34 12.94
CA ALA A 32 -18.65 24.25 13.26
C ALA A 32 -18.16 24.32 14.70
N GLU A 33 -18.53 25.38 15.43
CA GLU A 33 -18.06 25.64 16.78
C GLU A 33 -19.24 25.76 17.73
N LEU A 34 -19.09 25.21 18.93
CA LEU A 34 -20.07 25.33 19.99
C LEU A 34 -19.42 25.79 21.28
N GLU A 35 -20.00 26.80 21.92
CA GLU A 35 -19.64 27.22 23.27
C GLU A 35 -20.78 26.96 24.24
N ILE A 36 -20.44 26.35 25.37
CA ILE A 36 -21.35 26.08 26.48
C ILE A 36 -20.76 26.73 27.72
N SER A 37 -21.43 27.75 28.24
CA SER A 37 -21.04 28.45 29.47
C SER A 37 -22.22 28.57 30.43
N GLY A 38 -21.96 28.98 31.68
CA GLY A 38 -23.02 29.19 32.68
C GLY A 38 -23.08 28.16 33.80
N ARG A 39 -21.93 27.72 34.32
CA ARG A 39 -21.82 26.85 35.51
C ARG A 39 -22.44 25.45 35.32
N VAL A 40 -22.45 24.96 34.08
CA VAL A 40 -23.03 23.68 33.68
C VAL A 40 -22.43 22.52 34.46
N ARG A 41 -23.27 21.58 34.91
CA ARG A 41 -22.84 20.38 35.68
C ARG A 41 -22.98 19.07 34.89
N SER A 42 -23.77 19.08 33.82
CA SER A 42 -24.06 17.92 32.98
C SER A 42 -24.30 18.36 31.55
N LEU A 43 -23.88 17.54 30.60
CA LEU A 43 -24.09 17.75 29.16
C LEU A 43 -25.18 16.78 28.68
N SER A 44 -26.04 17.24 27.77
CA SER A 44 -27.03 16.38 27.12
C SER A 44 -26.35 15.39 26.18
N SER A 45 -26.88 14.17 26.07
CA SER A 45 -26.37 13.17 25.12
C SER A 45 -26.53 13.60 23.66
N SER A 46 -27.46 14.49 23.36
CA SER A 46 -27.64 15.08 22.02
C SER A 46 -26.45 15.92 21.56
N LEU A 47 -25.56 16.37 22.47
CA LEU A 47 -24.33 17.05 22.09
C LEU A 47 -23.43 16.15 21.23
N TRP A 48 -23.40 14.86 21.54
CA TRP A 48 -22.52 13.87 20.91
C TRP A 48 -23.01 13.43 19.53
N THR A 49 -24.20 13.87 19.11
CA THR A 49 -24.72 13.65 17.75
C THR A 49 -24.31 14.76 16.77
N LEU A 50 -23.66 15.82 17.26
CA LEU A 50 -23.23 16.97 16.45
C LEU A 50 -21.87 16.69 15.77
N THR A 51 -21.83 15.67 14.93
CA THR A 51 -20.58 15.14 14.32
C THR A 51 -19.83 16.14 13.42
N HIS A 52 -20.50 17.21 12.99
CA HIS A 52 -19.94 18.29 12.17
C HIS A 52 -19.06 19.28 12.97
N LEU A 53 -19.05 19.19 14.30
CA LEU A 53 -18.27 20.10 15.15
C LEU A 53 -16.76 19.92 14.96
N THR A 54 -16.06 21.04 14.79
CA THR A 54 -14.60 21.13 14.74
C THR A 54 -14.02 21.78 16.00
N ALA A 55 -14.79 22.61 16.72
CA ALA A 55 -14.38 23.19 18.00
C ALA A 55 -15.48 23.13 19.07
N LEU A 56 -15.09 22.77 20.29
CA LEU A 56 -16.00 22.67 21.43
C LEU A 56 -15.39 23.36 22.65
N HIS A 57 -16.03 24.45 23.07
CA HIS A 57 -15.63 25.30 24.19
C HIS A 57 -16.57 25.05 25.37
N ILE A 58 -16.08 24.37 26.41
CA ILE A 58 -16.85 24.07 27.63
C ILE A 58 -16.04 24.46 28.88
N ASN A 59 -15.13 25.43 28.73
CA ASN A 59 -14.38 25.98 29.85
C ASN A 59 -15.27 26.74 30.84
N ASP A 60 -14.77 26.92 32.06
CA ASP A 60 -15.41 27.72 33.13
C ASP A 60 -16.81 27.21 33.52
N ASN A 61 -16.94 25.89 33.64
CA ASN A 61 -18.15 25.20 34.08
C ASN A 61 -17.90 24.39 35.37
N ASN A 62 -18.89 23.59 35.78
CA ASN A 62 -18.83 22.75 36.98
C ASN A 62 -18.86 21.25 36.62
N LEU A 63 -18.34 20.87 35.45
CA LEU A 63 -18.33 19.48 35.02
C LEU A 63 -17.40 18.66 35.93
N SER A 64 -17.92 17.58 36.50
CA SER A 64 -17.13 16.62 37.30
C SER A 64 -16.57 15.46 36.48
N ARG A 65 -17.15 15.22 35.29
CA ARG A 65 -16.78 14.17 34.34
C ARG A 65 -17.16 14.57 32.91
N ILE A 66 -16.50 13.94 31.95
CA ILE A 66 -16.89 13.92 30.53
C ILE A 66 -17.23 12.47 30.17
N PRO A 67 -18.37 12.20 29.51
CA PRO A 67 -18.71 10.83 29.11
C PRO A 67 -17.82 10.35 27.95
N PRO A 68 -17.61 9.02 27.82
CA PRO A 68 -16.96 8.40 26.67
C PRO A 68 -17.49 8.85 25.30
N ASP A 69 -18.79 9.19 25.24
CA ASP A 69 -19.47 9.62 24.03
C ASP A 69 -18.84 10.87 23.35
N ILE A 70 -17.97 11.62 24.04
CA ILE A 70 -17.21 12.71 23.41
C ILE A 70 -16.41 12.24 22.19
N ALA A 71 -15.97 10.98 22.18
CA ALA A 71 -15.26 10.36 21.06
C ALA A 71 -16.10 10.22 19.78
N LYS A 72 -17.43 10.42 19.87
CA LYS A 72 -18.34 10.41 18.71
C LYS A 72 -18.26 11.69 17.86
N LEU A 73 -17.39 12.63 18.20
CA LEU A 73 -17.14 13.86 17.45
C LEU A 73 -15.84 13.70 16.62
N PRO A 74 -15.87 13.02 15.45
CA PRO A 74 -14.67 12.59 14.73
C PRO A 74 -13.86 13.74 14.13
N HIS A 75 -14.49 14.90 13.91
CA HIS A 75 -13.89 16.07 13.27
C HIS A 75 -13.40 17.12 14.28
N LEU A 76 -13.52 16.86 15.58
CA LEU A 76 -13.14 17.82 16.60
C LEU A 76 -11.61 18.02 16.59
N ALA A 77 -11.18 19.24 16.28
CA ALA A 77 -9.79 19.66 16.27
C ALA A 77 -9.41 20.45 17.53
N TYR A 78 -10.39 21.13 18.14
CA TYR A 78 -10.19 21.96 19.33
C TYR A 78 -11.18 21.57 20.43
N LEU A 79 -10.66 21.23 21.60
CA LEU A 79 -11.45 20.90 22.79
C LEU A 79 -10.93 21.64 24.01
N ASN A 80 -11.73 22.58 24.53
CA ASN A 80 -11.40 23.29 25.76
C ASN A 80 -12.33 22.89 26.91
N LEU A 81 -11.73 22.23 27.91
CA LEU A 81 -12.35 21.75 29.14
C LEU A 81 -11.71 22.40 30.38
N SER A 82 -10.96 23.50 30.20
CA SER A 82 -10.25 24.18 31.28
C SER A 82 -11.22 24.73 32.34
N SER A 83 -10.75 24.92 33.57
CA SER A 83 -11.53 25.50 34.67
C SER A 83 -12.84 24.74 34.94
N ASN A 84 -12.76 23.41 35.01
CA ASN A 84 -13.85 22.53 35.43
C ASN A 84 -13.47 21.79 36.73
N LYS A 85 -14.19 20.71 37.08
CA LYS A 85 -13.95 19.89 38.27
C LYS A 85 -13.63 18.44 37.88
N LEU A 86 -13.04 18.23 36.70
CA LEU A 86 -12.74 16.89 36.16
C LEU A 86 -11.70 16.21 37.03
N ARG A 87 -11.98 14.97 37.46
CA ARG A 87 -11.06 14.14 38.26
C ARG A 87 -10.34 13.08 37.44
N SER A 88 -10.93 12.71 36.32
CA SER A 88 -10.42 11.76 35.34
C SER A 88 -10.93 12.13 33.95
N LEU A 89 -10.31 11.53 32.94
CA LEU A 89 -10.75 11.60 31.55
C LEU A 89 -11.16 10.19 31.10
N PRO A 90 -12.15 10.07 30.19
CA PRO A 90 -12.45 8.80 29.55
C PRO A 90 -11.27 8.35 28.67
N ALA A 91 -11.00 7.05 28.61
CA ALA A 91 -9.95 6.46 27.76
C ALA A 91 -10.23 6.71 26.27
N GLU A 92 -11.51 6.75 25.90
CA GLU A 92 -12.02 6.98 24.55
C GLU A 92 -11.63 8.35 23.99
N LEU A 93 -11.19 9.30 24.84
CA LEU A 93 -10.60 10.55 24.38
C LEU A 93 -9.38 10.34 23.49
N GLY A 94 -8.65 9.22 23.68
CA GLY A 94 -7.54 8.80 22.82
C GLY A 94 -7.94 8.45 21.37
N ASN A 95 -9.22 8.16 21.12
CA ASN A 95 -9.71 7.83 19.77
C ASN A 95 -9.98 9.07 18.90
N MET A 96 -9.91 10.27 19.48
CA MET A 96 -10.17 11.54 18.79
C MET A 96 -8.92 12.04 18.04
N VAL A 97 -8.41 11.23 17.11
CA VAL A 97 -7.12 11.44 16.42
C VAL A 97 -7.01 12.75 15.63
N SER A 98 -8.13 13.40 15.33
CA SER A 98 -8.19 14.74 14.68
C SER A 98 -7.86 15.90 15.63
N LEU A 99 -7.80 15.67 16.94
CA LEU A 99 -7.53 16.72 17.93
C LEU A 99 -6.13 17.31 17.74
N ARG A 100 -6.09 18.65 17.64
CA ARG A 100 -4.88 19.47 17.59
C ARG A 100 -4.64 20.22 18.88
N GLU A 101 -5.71 20.63 19.55
CA GLU A 101 -5.64 21.31 20.85
C GLU A 101 -6.59 20.68 21.87
N LEU A 102 -6.02 20.32 23.03
CA LEU A 102 -6.75 19.78 24.17
C LEU A 102 -6.36 20.57 25.42
N LEU A 103 -7.27 21.43 25.88
CA LEU A 103 -7.03 22.30 27.03
C LEU A 103 -7.77 21.78 28.26
N LEU A 104 -7.01 21.37 29.28
CA LEU A 104 -7.49 20.73 30.52
C LEU A 104 -7.04 21.50 31.77
N ASN A 105 -6.59 22.74 31.62
CA ASN A 105 -6.01 23.52 32.71
C ASN A 105 -7.00 23.70 33.87
N ASN A 106 -6.51 23.82 35.10
CA ASN A 106 -7.29 24.09 36.30
C ASN A 106 -8.45 23.09 36.50
N ASN A 107 -8.13 21.81 36.46
CA ASN A 107 -9.04 20.71 36.83
C ASN A 107 -8.48 19.97 38.06
N LEU A 108 -9.06 18.82 38.39
CA LEU A 108 -8.66 17.98 39.53
C LEU A 108 -8.06 16.64 39.05
N LEU A 109 -7.44 16.62 37.87
CA LEU A 109 -6.86 15.41 37.28
C LEU A 109 -5.65 14.96 38.08
N ARG A 110 -5.69 13.72 38.58
CA ARG A 110 -4.56 13.07 39.28
C ARG A 110 -3.80 12.09 38.39
N VAL A 111 -4.50 11.52 37.41
CA VAL A 111 -3.99 10.58 36.43
C VAL A 111 -4.53 10.95 35.06
N LEU A 112 -3.78 10.59 34.03
CA LEU A 112 -4.18 10.72 32.64
C LEU A 112 -4.29 9.30 32.04
N PRO A 113 -5.33 9.01 31.24
CA PRO A 113 -5.41 7.75 30.51
C PRO A 113 -4.26 7.66 29.50
N TYR A 114 -3.61 6.50 29.41
CA TYR A 114 -2.46 6.29 28.50
C TYR A 114 -2.91 6.30 27.04
N GLU A 115 -4.20 6.10 26.78
CA GLU A 115 -4.83 6.21 25.47
C GLU A 115 -4.67 7.60 24.85
N LEU A 116 -4.43 8.65 25.65
CA LEU A 116 -4.07 9.97 25.11
C LEU A 116 -2.84 9.93 24.21
N GLY A 117 -1.93 8.98 24.42
CA GLY A 117 -0.77 8.77 23.56
C GLY A 117 -1.11 8.50 22.09
N ARG A 118 -2.34 8.06 21.79
CA ARG A 118 -2.85 7.88 20.42
C ARG A 118 -3.13 9.20 19.69
N LEU A 119 -3.16 10.34 20.39
CA LEU A 119 -3.42 11.66 19.81
C LEU A 119 -2.18 12.23 19.09
N PHE A 120 -1.72 11.54 18.06
CA PHE A 120 -0.47 11.87 17.35
C PHE A 120 -0.49 13.21 16.60
N GLN A 121 -1.68 13.78 16.34
CA GLN A 121 -1.85 15.10 15.72
C GLN A 121 -1.90 16.25 16.75
N LEU A 122 -1.89 15.94 18.05
CA LEU A 122 -2.04 16.94 19.11
C LEU A 122 -0.80 17.84 19.19
N GLN A 123 -1.02 19.14 19.04
CA GLN A 123 0.02 20.17 19.05
C GLN A 123 0.09 20.87 20.41
N ALA A 124 -1.07 21.13 21.02
CA ALA A 124 -1.16 21.77 22.32
C ALA A 124 -1.97 20.91 23.31
N LEU A 125 -1.34 20.60 24.44
CA LEU A 125 -1.97 19.94 25.57
C LEU A 125 -1.83 20.86 26.78
N GLY A 126 -2.93 21.34 27.36
CA GLY A 126 -2.92 22.23 28.52
C GLY A 126 -3.21 21.49 29.82
N LEU A 127 -2.21 21.29 30.70
CA LEU A 127 -2.37 20.52 31.95
C LEU A 127 -2.15 21.35 33.23
N LYS A 128 -1.84 22.63 33.12
CA LYS A 128 -1.47 23.48 34.26
C LYS A 128 -2.60 23.53 35.29
N GLY A 129 -2.24 23.50 36.58
CA GLY A 129 -3.23 23.61 37.66
C GLY A 129 -3.99 22.32 37.97
N ASN A 130 -3.50 21.16 37.51
CA ASN A 130 -3.98 19.84 37.91
C ASN A 130 -3.04 19.19 38.94
N PRO A 131 -3.57 18.41 39.90
CA PRO A 131 -2.79 17.66 40.88
C PRO A 131 -2.21 16.34 40.31
N LEU A 132 -1.51 16.43 39.17
CA LEU A 132 -0.84 15.30 38.53
C LEU A 132 0.42 14.86 39.30
N SER A 133 0.87 13.63 39.09
CA SER A 133 2.12 13.14 39.69
C SER A 133 3.33 13.94 39.20
N GLN A 134 4.38 14.01 40.03
CA GLN A 134 5.57 14.77 39.71
C GLN A 134 6.28 14.25 38.44
N ASP A 135 6.25 12.94 38.20
CA ASP A 135 6.88 12.33 37.02
C ASP A 135 6.24 12.82 35.71
N ILE A 136 4.90 12.87 35.66
CA ILE A 136 4.16 13.40 34.50
C ILE A 136 4.42 14.88 34.32
N LEU A 137 4.45 15.65 35.42
CA LEU A 137 4.73 17.08 35.38
C LEU A 137 6.15 17.37 34.90
N ASN A 138 7.15 16.58 35.32
CA ASN A 138 8.53 16.70 34.88
C ASN A 138 8.63 16.50 33.36
N LEU A 139 8.07 15.40 32.83
CA LEU A 139 8.04 15.13 31.39
C LEU A 139 7.35 16.24 30.61
N TYR A 140 6.23 16.76 31.13
CA TYR A 140 5.46 17.82 30.49
C TYR A 140 6.17 19.19 30.50
N GLN A 141 7.03 19.46 31.48
CA GLN A 141 7.77 20.72 31.61
C GLN A 141 9.04 20.78 30.73
N GLU A 142 9.47 19.66 30.17
CA GLU A 142 10.59 19.63 29.24
C GLU A 142 10.29 20.36 27.92
N SER A 143 11.35 20.66 27.15
CA SER A 143 11.20 21.11 25.77
C SER A 143 10.43 20.07 24.94
N ASP A 144 9.36 20.51 24.25
CA ASP A 144 8.42 19.64 23.54
C ASP A 144 7.70 18.63 24.46
N GLY A 145 7.44 19.03 25.71
CA GLY A 145 6.87 18.18 26.75
C GLY A 145 5.51 17.57 26.41
N THR A 146 4.68 18.23 25.58
CA THR A 146 3.46 17.63 25.03
C THR A 146 3.78 16.34 24.27
N ARG A 147 4.66 16.40 23.27
CA ARG A 147 5.00 15.22 22.45
C ARG A 147 5.70 14.15 23.27
N LYS A 148 6.63 14.52 24.15
CA LYS A 148 7.32 13.57 25.02
C LYS A 148 6.34 12.81 25.92
N LEU A 149 5.39 13.51 26.51
CA LEU A 149 4.37 12.90 27.37
C LEU A 149 3.47 11.94 26.57
N LEU A 150 3.00 12.36 25.39
CA LEU A 150 2.17 11.51 24.53
C LEU A 150 2.93 10.26 24.07
N ASN A 151 4.20 10.41 23.67
CA ASN A 151 5.06 9.28 23.31
C ASN A 151 5.24 8.33 24.48
N TYR A 152 5.53 8.84 25.68
CA TYR A 152 5.65 8.04 26.88
C TYR A 152 4.36 7.25 27.16
N MET A 153 3.20 7.90 27.06
CA MET A 153 1.90 7.25 27.24
C MET A 153 1.64 6.16 26.19
N LEU A 154 1.95 6.43 24.93
CA LEU A 154 1.75 5.46 23.84
C LEU A 154 2.68 4.26 23.98
N ASP A 155 3.95 4.48 24.32
CA ASP A 155 4.94 3.41 24.46
C ASP A 155 4.65 2.49 25.65
N ASN A 156 3.94 3.00 26.66
CA ASN A 156 3.53 2.26 27.85
C ASN A 156 2.04 1.88 27.84
N LEU A 157 1.33 2.11 26.73
CA LEU A 157 -0.06 1.70 26.59
C LEU A 157 -0.11 0.17 26.56
N ALA A 158 -0.93 -0.42 27.43
CA ALA A 158 -1.10 -1.86 27.47
C ALA A 158 -1.64 -2.36 26.13
N VAL A 159 -0.91 -3.27 25.50
CA VAL A 159 -1.39 -3.98 24.31
C VAL A 159 -2.07 -5.24 24.77
N HIS A 160 -3.37 -5.34 24.52
CA HIS A 160 -4.11 -6.57 24.79
C HIS A 160 -3.67 -7.64 23.78
N PRO A 161 -3.34 -8.86 24.26
CA PRO A 161 -2.93 -9.97 23.41
C PRO A 161 -4.15 -10.63 22.73
N GLU A 162 -5.06 -9.82 22.20
CA GLU A 162 -6.09 -10.38 21.32
C GLU A 162 -5.39 -10.98 20.12
N GLN A 163 -5.68 -12.26 19.86
CA GLN A 163 -5.10 -12.97 18.73
C GLN A 163 -5.55 -12.29 17.45
N LEU A 164 -4.58 -11.84 16.64
CA LEU A 164 -4.85 -11.36 15.29
C LEU A 164 -5.67 -12.42 14.55
N PRO A 165 -6.89 -12.12 14.07
CA PRO A 165 -7.71 -13.11 13.39
C PRO A 165 -7.00 -13.53 12.10
N GLN A 166 -7.03 -14.83 11.81
CA GLN A 166 -6.48 -15.34 10.56
C GLN A 166 -7.30 -14.82 9.38
N ARG A 167 -6.59 -14.39 8.35
CA ARG A 167 -7.21 -13.90 7.11
C ARG A 167 -7.88 -15.09 6.38
N PRO A 168 -9.13 -14.94 5.89
CA PRO A 168 -9.84 -16.04 5.27
C PRO A 168 -9.28 -16.36 3.89
N TRP A 169 -9.20 -17.64 3.55
CA TRP A 169 -8.93 -18.06 2.17
C TRP A 169 -10.21 -18.07 1.34
N ILE A 170 -10.19 -17.45 0.17
CA ILE A 170 -11.31 -17.33 -0.75
C ILE A 170 -11.04 -18.21 -1.97
N THR A 171 -11.78 -19.31 -2.09
CA THR A 171 -11.72 -20.18 -3.27
C THR A 171 -12.61 -19.61 -4.38
N LEU A 172 -12.04 -19.35 -5.56
CA LEU A 172 -12.76 -18.83 -6.73
C LEU A 172 -13.06 -19.91 -7.76
N LYS A 173 -12.17 -20.89 -7.90
CA LYS A 173 -12.29 -21.98 -8.88
C LYS A 173 -11.71 -23.26 -8.29
N GLU A 174 -12.46 -24.35 -8.37
CA GLU A 174 -11.94 -25.68 -8.04
C GLU A 174 -11.05 -26.21 -9.17
N ARG A 175 -10.03 -26.98 -8.79
CA ARG A 175 -9.11 -27.60 -9.75
C ARG A 175 -9.85 -28.67 -10.55
N ASP A 176 -9.75 -28.58 -11.88
CA ASP A 176 -10.20 -29.66 -12.76
C ASP A 176 -9.10 -30.72 -12.88
N PRO A 177 -9.29 -31.94 -12.33
CA PRO A 177 -8.28 -33.00 -12.41
C PRO A 177 -8.09 -33.56 -13.83
N MET A 178 -8.96 -33.23 -14.79
CA MET A 178 -8.84 -33.68 -16.17
C MET A 178 -7.88 -32.81 -17.01
N ILE A 179 -7.59 -31.58 -16.57
CA ILE A 179 -6.72 -30.67 -17.31
C ILE A 179 -5.34 -30.67 -16.64
N PRO A 180 -4.25 -30.96 -17.39
CA PRO A 180 -2.91 -30.96 -16.83
C PRO A 180 -2.43 -29.51 -16.63
N THR A 181 -2.87 -28.87 -15.55
CA THR A 181 -2.47 -27.51 -15.15
C THR A 181 -1.45 -27.56 -14.00
N ALA A 182 -0.59 -26.55 -13.94
CA ALA A 182 0.31 -26.34 -12.81
C ALA A 182 -0.26 -25.29 -11.87
N MET A 183 -0.34 -25.63 -10.59
CA MET A 183 -0.87 -24.76 -9.54
C MET A 183 0.26 -24.24 -8.68
N PHE A 184 0.30 -22.93 -8.45
CA PHE A 184 1.27 -22.31 -7.55
C PHE A 184 0.72 -21.05 -6.91
N THR A 185 1.33 -20.65 -5.81
CA THR A 185 0.95 -19.45 -5.06
C THR A 185 1.96 -18.33 -5.24
N VAL A 186 1.47 -17.09 -5.28
CA VAL A 186 2.28 -15.88 -5.44
C VAL A 186 1.94 -14.90 -4.34
N MET A 187 2.95 -14.48 -3.58
CA MET A 187 2.86 -13.42 -2.59
C MET A 187 3.44 -12.11 -3.12
N CYS A 188 2.78 -10.99 -2.85
CA CYS A 188 3.31 -9.64 -3.07
C CYS A 188 3.20 -8.86 -1.76
N TYR A 189 4.30 -8.31 -1.26
CA TYR A 189 4.31 -7.64 0.04
C TYR A 189 5.38 -6.57 0.19
N ASN A 190 4.95 -5.33 0.43
CA ASN A 190 5.82 -4.25 0.88
C ASN A 190 6.02 -4.38 2.40
N VAL A 191 7.26 -4.60 2.84
CA VAL A 191 7.58 -4.93 4.24
C VAL A 191 7.84 -3.71 5.14
N LEU A 192 7.80 -2.50 4.57
CA LEU A 192 8.16 -1.24 5.25
C LEU A 192 9.59 -1.28 5.83
N CYS A 193 10.56 -0.72 5.10
CA CYS A 193 11.95 -0.71 5.56
C CYS A 193 12.13 0.12 6.85
N ASP A 194 13.17 -0.19 7.63
CA ASP A 194 13.41 0.48 8.92
C ASP A 194 13.63 1.99 8.73
N LYS A 195 14.30 2.36 7.63
CA LYS A 195 14.52 3.75 7.26
C LYS A 195 13.24 4.60 7.20
N TYR A 196 12.12 4.02 6.77
CA TYR A 196 10.85 4.74 6.64
C TYR A 196 9.90 4.55 7.83
N ALA A 197 10.12 3.53 8.68
CA ALA A 197 9.34 3.25 9.88
C ALA A 197 9.58 4.25 11.04
N THR A 198 9.33 5.53 10.79
CA THR A 198 9.61 6.62 11.74
C THR A 198 8.34 7.11 12.45
N ARG A 199 8.49 7.64 13.67
CA ARG A 199 7.40 8.29 14.43
C ARG A 199 6.83 9.52 13.71
N GLN A 200 7.56 10.11 12.76
CA GLN A 200 7.06 11.24 11.98
C GLN A 200 5.97 10.79 11.00
N LEU A 201 6.11 9.61 10.39
CA LEU A 201 5.13 9.03 9.49
C LEU A 201 4.07 8.21 10.25
N TYR A 202 4.50 7.47 11.26
CA TYR A 202 3.67 6.51 12.01
C TYR A 202 3.52 6.91 13.49
N GLY A 203 3.16 8.18 13.74
CA GLY A 203 3.06 8.74 15.10
C GLY A 203 2.01 8.06 16.00
N TYR A 204 1.10 7.29 15.43
CA TYR A 204 0.13 6.46 16.15
C TYR A 204 0.69 5.11 16.62
N CYS A 205 1.84 4.66 16.10
CA CYS A 205 2.41 3.36 16.42
C CYS A 205 3.53 3.46 17.46
N PRO A 206 3.47 2.75 18.61
CA PRO A 206 4.50 2.80 19.64
C PRO A 206 5.92 2.59 19.09
N SER A 207 6.90 3.27 19.68
CA SER A 207 8.30 3.24 19.24
C SER A 207 8.89 1.83 19.25
N TRP A 208 8.53 1.01 20.25
CA TRP A 208 8.96 -0.38 20.34
C TRP A 208 8.34 -1.27 19.27
N ALA A 209 7.12 -0.95 18.82
CA ALA A 209 6.43 -1.68 17.75
C ALA A 209 6.93 -1.27 16.37
N LEU A 210 7.45 -0.04 16.20
CA LEU A 210 8.11 0.42 14.98
C LEU A 210 9.53 -0.14 14.82
N ASN A 211 10.18 -0.50 15.92
CA ASN A 211 11.55 -0.99 15.90
C ASN A 211 11.71 -2.23 15.00
N TRP A 212 12.73 -2.22 14.13
CA TRP A 212 13.00 -3.33 13.22
C TRP A 212 13.12 -4.70 13.91
N GLU A 213 13.79 -4.77 15.07
CA GLU A 213 13.98 -6.04 15.79
C GLU A 213 12.67 -6.66 16.27
N TYR A 214 11.65 -5.82 16.47
CA TYR A 214 10.29 -6.24 16.75
C TYR A 214 9.55 -6.62 15.45
N ARG A 215 9.47 -5.69 14.48
CA ARG A 215 8.68 -5.87 13.25
C ARG A 215 9.14 -7.04 12.40
N LYS A 216 10.46 -7.26 12.30
CA LYS A 216 11.02 -8.33 11.47
C LYS A 216 10.50 -9.71 11.86
N LYS A 217 10.13 -9.92 13.13
CA LYS A 217 9.51 -11.16 13.60
C LYS A 217 8.14 -11.36 12.97
N GLY A 218 7.26 -10.36 13.09
CA GLY A 218 5.94 -10.40 12.46
C GLY A 218 6.00 -10.47 10.93
N ILE A 219 6.94 -9.77 10.29
CA ILE A 219 7.13 -9.83 8.83
C ILE A 219 7.49 -11.26 8.40
N MET A 220 8.45 -11.90 9.10
CA MET A 220 8.82 -13.27 8.80
C MET A 220 7.71 -14.27 9.16
N GLU A 221 6.96 -14.04 10.23
CA GLU A 221 5.78 -14.84 10.58
C GLU A 221 4.73 -14.79 9.46
N GLU A 222 4.40 -13.61 8.93
CA GLU A 222 3.47 -13.46 7.79
C GLU A 222 3.98 -14.21 6.55
N ILE A 223 5.24 -13.97 6.14
CA ILE A 223 5.84 -14.64 4.97
C ILE A 223 5.83 -16.16 5.14
N THR A 224 6.20 -16.65 6.31
CA THR A 224 6.28 -18.09 6.59
C THR A 224 4.92 -18.74 6.79
N HIS A 225 3.91 -17.99 7.23
CA HIS A 225 2.53 -18.45 7.34
C HIS A 225 1.85 -18.55 5.97
N CYS A 226 2.11 -17.59 5.07
CA CYS A 226 1.60 -17.64 3.70
C CYS A 226 2.19 -18.80 2.88
N ASP A 227 3.44 -19.19 3.14
CA ASP A 227 4.16 -20.31 2.50
C ASP A 227 4.07 -20.30 0.95
N ALA A 228 4.10 -19.10 0.36
CA ALA A 228 3.86 -18.92 -1.07
C ALA A 228 4.99 -19.51 -1.92
N ASP A 229 4.67 -20.08 -3.08
CA ASP A 229 5.68 -20.69 -3.95
C ASP A 229 6.61 -19.67 -4.60
N ILE A 230 6.10 -18.47 -4.87
CA ILE A 230 6.82 -17.29 -5.33
C ILE A 230 6.51 -16.14 -4.37
N ILE A 231 7.53 -15.42 -3.91
CA ILE A 231 7.38 -14.27 -3.00
C ILE A 231 8.07 -13.06 -3.63
N SER A 232 7.31 -12.00 -3.87
CA SER A 232 7.80 -10.70 -4.34
C SER A 232 7.73 -9.68 -3.20
N LEU A 233 8.88 -9.20 -2.74
CA LEU A 233 8.97 -8.22 -1.66
C LEU A 233 9.44 -6.86 -2.17
N GLN A 234 8.85 -5.79 -1.64
CA GLN A 234 9.32 -4.41 -1.82
C GLN A 234 9.83 -3.86 -0.48
N GLU A 235 10.64 -2.81 -0.53
CA GLU A 235 11.29 -2.20 0.64
C GLU A 235 12.19 -3.14 1.43
N VAL A 236 12.87 -4.07 0.75
CA VAL A 236 13.85 -4.94 1.39
C VAL A 236 15.19 -4.22 1.50
N GLU A 237 15.66 -3.95 2.72
CA GLU A 237 17.01 -3.38 2.93
C GLU A 237 18.11 -4.36 2.53
N THR A 238 19.18 -3.83 1.94
CA THR A 238 20.30 -4.63 1.39
C THR A 238 20.90 -5.59 2.40
N GLU A 239 21.20 -5.12 3.61
CA GLU A 239 21.77 -6.00 4.66
C GLU A 239 20.76 -7.05 5.13
N GLN A 240 19.49 -6.67 5.27
CA GLN A 240 18.43 -7.57 5.73
C GLN A 240 18.10 -8.64 4.70
N TYR A 241 18.22 -8.36 3.40
CA TYR A 241 18.10 -9.39 2.37
C TYR A 241 19.05 -10.55 2.63
N TYR A 242 20.33 -10.27 2.86
CA TYR A 242 21.35 -11.31 3.03
C TYR A 242 21.33 -11.93 4.44
N ALA A 243 21.14 -11.11 5.48
CA ALA A 243 21.26 -11.55 6.87
C ALA A 243 19.98 -12.16 7.46
N LEU A 244 18.81 -11.87 6.89
CA LEU A 244 17.52 -12.32 7.41
C LEU A 244 16.72 -13.08 6.35
N PHE A 245 16.31 -12.41 5.28
CA PHE A 245 15.32 -12.96 4.36
C PHE A 245 15.86 -14.18 3.60
N LEU A 246 17.00 -14.02 2.92
CA LEU A 246 17.59 -15.10 2.13
C LEU A 246 18.04 -16.27 3.00
N ASP A 247 18.66 -15.99 4.15
CA ASP A 247 19.14 -17.01 5.09
C ASP A 247 17.96 -17.86 5.61
N THR A 248 16.92 -17.21 6.14
CA THR A 248 15.75 -17.90 6.69
C THR A 248 14.93 -18.63 5.62
N LEU A 249 14.80 -18.06 4.42
CA LEU A 249 14.01 -18.67 3.34
C LEU A 249 14.77 -19.82 2.66
N LYS A 250 16.11 -19.80 2.64
CA LYS A 250 16.90 -20.94 2.15
C LYS A 250 16.67 -22.21 2.94
N ASP A 251 16.56 -22.11 4.26
CA ASP A 251 16.21 -23.24 5.14
C ASP A 251 14.83 -23.84 4.83
N ARG A 252 13.97 -23.08 4.11
CA ARG A 252 12.65 -23.50 3.63
C ARG A 252 12.61 -23.87 2.15
N GLY A 253 13.76 -24.05 1.51
CA GLY A 253 13.87 -24.49 0.12
C GLY A 253 13.71 -23.40 -0.94
N TYR A 254 13.80 -22.12 -0.55
CA TYR A 254 13.79 -21.01 -1.49
C TYR A 254 15.20 -20.66 -1.97
N ASP A 255 15.27 -20.15 -3.20
CA ASP A 255 16.36 -19.28 -3.64
C ASP A 255 15.79 -17.90 -3.96
N GLY A 256 16.65 -16.90 -4.13
CA GLY A 256 16.22 -15.52 -4.27
C GLY A 256 17.10 -14.64 -5.14
N TYR A 257 16.48 -13.63 -5.75
CA TYR A 257 17.15 -12.53 -6.42
C TYR A 257 16.75 -11.19 -5.81
N PHE A 258 17.73 -10.33 -5.56
CA PHE A 258 17.52 -9.00 -5.00
C PHE A 258 18.35 -7.95 -5.74
N CYS A 259 17.78 -6.76 -5.85
CA CYS A 259 18.50 -5.59 -6.29
C CYS A 259 18.09 -4.37 -5.44
N PRO A 260 19.04 -3.59 -4.90
CA PRO A 260 18.73 -2.32 -4.25
C PRO A 260 18.43 -1.23 -5.28
N LYS A 261 17.72 -0.17 -4.86
CA LYS A 261 17.50 1.03 -5.69
C LYS A 261 18.82 1.63 -6.19
N SER A 262 18.77 2.28 -7.37
CA SER A 262 19.97 2.78 -8.07
C SER A 262 20.86 3.70 -7.24
N ARG A 263 20.29 4.41 -6.24
CA ARG A 263 21.04 5.26 -5.30
C ARG A 263 22.13 4.51 -4.52
N ALA A 264 22.03 3.18 -4.39
CA ALA A 264 23.05 2.34 -3.76
C ALA A 264 24.45 2.52 -4.36
N LYS A 265 24.54 2.95 -5.63
CA LYS A 265 25.81 3.21 -6.34
C LYS A 265 26.44 4.56 -5.97
N LEU A 266 25.68 5.47 -5.37
CA LEU A 266 26.09 6.85 -5.10
C LEU A 266 26.44 7.10 -3.62
N VAL A 267 26.09 6.16 -2.74
CA VAL A 267 26.25 6.30 -1.30
C VAL A 267 27.45 5.51 -0.79
N SER A 268 27.87 5.80 0.45
CA SER A 268 28.94 5.05 1.10
C SER A 268 28.56 3.58 1.34
N GLU A 269 29.54 2.72 1.57
CA GLU A 269 29.30 1.29 1.84
C GLU A 269 28.41 1.06 3.08
N GLN A 270 28.53 1.90 4.11
CA GLN A 270 27.70 1.80 5.30
C GLN A 270 26.25 2.21 5.03
N GLU A 271 26.02 3.27 4.25
CA GLU A 271 24.66 3.69 3.88
C GLU A 271 24.01 2.72 2.89
N ARG A 272 24.81 2.11 2.01
CA ARG A 272 24.36 1.12 1.03
C ARG A 272 23.64 -0.05 1.68
N LYS A 273 24.06 -0.47 2.88
CA LYS A 273 23.41 -1.53 3.66
C LYS A 273 21.94 -1.26 3.96
N HIS A 274 21.59 0.01 4.12
CA HIS A 274 20.24 0.50 4.42
C HIS A 274 19.51 1.01 3.18
N VAL A 275 20.06 0.80 1.98
CA VAL A 275 19.32 1.07 0.75
C VAL A 275 18.39 -0.11 0.50
N ASP A 276 17.11 0.21 0.43
CA ASP A 276 16.04 -0.71 0.12
C ASP A 276 15.90 -0.99 -1.38
N GLY A 277 15.23 -2.09 -1.73
CA GLY A 277 14.95 -2.49 -3.10
C GLY A 277 13.90 -3.59 -3.21
N CYS A 278 13.94 -4.33 -4.32
CA CYS A 278 12.98 -5.39 -4.62
C CYS A 278 13.66 -6.76 -4.58
N ALA A 279 12.97 -7.75 -4.01
CA ALA A 279 13.40 -9.14 -3.98
C ALA A 279 12.33 -10.07 -4.58
N VAL A 280 12.76 -11.15 -5.24
CA VAL A 280 11.90 -12.25 -5.66
C VAL A 280 12.51 -13.55 -5.15
N PHE A 281 11.71 -14.32 -4.40
CA PHE A 281 12.06 -15.67 -3.94
C PHE A 281 11.15 -16.69 -4.62
N PHE A 282 11.67 -17.90 -4.81
CA PHE A 282 10.92 -19.01 -5.43
C PHE A 282 11.38 -20.34 -4.84
N LYS A 283 10.43 -21.28 -4.65
CA LYS A 283 10.74 -22.64 -4.17
C LYS A 283 11.50 -23.42 -5.24
N THR A 284 12.70 -23.87 -4.91
CA THR A 284 13.64 -24.56 -5.83
C THR A 284 13.15 -25.94 -6.26
N GLU A 285 12.25 -26.56 -5.50
CA GLU A 285 11.59 -27.83 -5.88
C GLU A 285 10.58 -27.64 -7.03
N LYS A 286 10.04 -26.43 -7.19
CA LYS A 286 9.02 -26.07 -8.19
C LYS A 286 9.59 -25.28 -9.37
N PHE A 287 10.62 -24.47 -9.13
CA PHE A 287 11.15 -23.54 -10.12
C PHE A 287 12.68 -23.56 -10.17
N THR A 288 13.22 -23.51 -11.39
CA THR A 288 14.66 -23.36 -11.64
C THR A 288 14.93 -21.99 -12.25
N LEU A 289 15.88 -21.24 -11.68
CA LEU A 289 16.26 -19.93 -12.22
C LEU A 289 17.03 -20.05 -13.53
N VAL A 290 16.53 -19.39 -14.58
CA VAL A 290 17.19 -19.35 -15.91
C VAL A 290 17.93 -18.03 -16.10
N GLN A 291 17.26 -16.90 -15.85
CA GLN A 291 17.84 -15.56 -16.00
C GLN A 291 17.34 -14.60 -14.92
N LYS A 292 18.15 -13.59 -14.61
CA LYS A 292 17.82 -12.49 -13.69
C LYS A 292 18.11 -11.16 -14.36
N HIS A 293 17.21 -10.20 -14.20
CA HIS A 293 17.26 -8.89 -14.84
C HIS A 293 16.89 -7.81 -13.83
N THR A 294 17.56 -6.66 -13.93
CA THR A 294 17.19 -5.44 -13.21
C THR A 294 16.88 -4.35 -14.22
N VAL A 295 15.77 -3.65 -14.00
CA VAL A 295 15.36 -2.51 -14.78
C VAL A 295 15.52 -1.25 -13.92
N GLU A 296 16.50 -0.42 -14.26
CA GLU A 296 16.73 0.86 -13.62
C GLU A 296 16.01 1.97 -14.39
N PHE A 297 14.90 2.46 -13.86
CA PHE A 297 14.01 3.37 -14.58
C PHE A 297 14.68 4.70 -14.97
N ASN A 298 15.63 5.18 -14.17
CA ASN A 298 16.41 6.38 -14.52
C ASN A 298 17.29 6.17 -15.76
N GLN A 299 17.91 5.01 -15.93
CA GLN A 299 18.75 4.70 -17.08
C GLN A 299 17.90 4.52 -18.34
N VAL A 300 16.75 3.85 -18.21
CA VAL A 300 15.79 3.71 -19.31
C VAL A 300 15.23 5.08 -19.72
N ALA A 301 14.88 5.93 -18.75
CA ALA A 301 14.44 7.30 -19.00
C ALA A 301 15.52 8.13 -19.69
N MET A 302 16.78 8.04 -19.24
CA MET A 302 17.92 8.73 -19.85
C MET A 302 18.16 8.30 -21.31
N ALA A 303 18.03 7.00 -21.61
CA ALA A 303 18.21 6.48 -22.96
C ALA A 303 17.08 6.92 -23.92
N ASN A 304 15.91 7.26 -23.38
CA ASN A 304 14.70 7.58 -24.14
C ASN A 304 14.22 9.03 -23.95
N SER A 305 15.08 9.92 -23.46
CA SER A 305 14.73 11.32 -23.17
C SER A 305 14.97 12.29 -24.33
N GLU A 306 15.37 11.81 -25.50
CA GLU A 306 15.62 12.66 -26.66
C GLU A 306 14.39 13.53 -26.98
N GLY A 307 14.57 14.85 -27.00
CA GLY A 307 13.48 15.81 -27.24
C GLY A 307 12.54 16.09 -26.06
N SER A 308 12.72 15.46 -24.88
CA SER A 308 11.84 15.65 -23.71
C SER A 308 12.60 16.09 -22.46
N GLU A 309 12.64 17.40 -22.20
CA GLU A 309 13.16 17.96 -20.93
C GLU A 309 12.36 17.46 -19.72
N VAL A 310 11.08 17.19 -19.90
CA VAL A 310 10.19 16.71 -18.85
C VAL A 310 10.63 15.32 -18.37
N MET A 311 11.01 14.43 -19.30
CA MET A 311 11.56 13.10 -18.99
C MET A 311 12.83 13.20 -18.14
N LEU A 312 13.76 14.09 -18.52
CA LEU A 312 15.02 14.32 -17.79
C LEU A 312 14.77 14.86 -16.38
N ASN A 313 13.89 15.84 -16.25
CA ASN A 313 13.70 16.54 -14.98
C ASN A 313 12.84 15.74 -13.99
N ARG A 314 11.79 15.07 -14.46
CA ARG A 314 10.79 14.42 -13.60
C ARG A 314 11.00 12.93 -13.42
N VAL A 315 11.31 12.20 -14.50
CA VAL A 315 11.38 10.73 -14.51
C VAL A 315 12.81 10.24 -14.23
N MET A 316 13.80 10.76 -14.94
CA MET A 316 15.21 10.33 -14.84
C MET A 316 15.82 10.62 -13.45
N THR A 317 15.29 11.61 -12.73
CA THR A 317 15.71 11.94 -11.36
C THR A 317 15.24 10.95 -10.29
N LYS A 318 14.43 9.94 -10.64
CA LYS A 318 13.89 8.95 -9.70
C LYS A 318 14.70 7.66 -9.72
N ASP A 319 15.03 7.14 -8.55
CA ASP A 319 15.91 5.98 -8.34
C ASP A 319 15.15 4.65 -8.20
N ASN A 320 13.86 4.63 -8.53
CA ASN A 320 13.02 3.44 -8.52
C ASN A 320 13.51 2.38 -9.51
N ILE A 321 13.23 1.11 -9.20
CA ILE A 321 13.66 -0.05 -9.98
C ILE A 321 12.55 -1.10 -10.10
N GLY A 322 12.72 -1.99 -11.06
CA GLY A 322 12.07 -3.30 -11.12
C GLY A 322 13.10 -4.42 -11.25
N VAL A 323 12.74 -5.62 -10.79
CA VAL A 323 13.51 -6.84 -11.00
C VAL A 323 12.63 -7.85 -11.73
N ALA A 324 13.25 -8.72 -12.53
CA ALA A 324 12.56 -9.80 -13.18
C ALA A 324 13.42 -11.07 -13.17
N VAL A 325 12.79 -12.20 -12.88
CA VAL A 325 13.42 -13.52 -12.93
C VAL A 325 12.66 -14.41 -13.91
N LEU A 326 13.40 -15.01 -14.82
CA LEU A 326 12.88 -16.01 -15.74
C LEU A 326 13.09 -17.38 -15.09
N LEU A 327 11.99 -18.08 -14.84
CA LEU A 327 11.97 -19.37 -14.16
C LEU A 327 11.51 -20.46 -15.12
N GLU A 328 12.14 -21.63 -15.03
CA GLU A 328 11.64 -22.87 -15.61
C GLU A 328 10.73 -23.56 -14.58
N VAL A 329 9.52 -23.92 -15.01
CA VAL A 329 8.53 -24.61 -14.17
C VAL A 329 8.82 -26.10 -14.19
N ASN A 330 8.92 -26.71 -13.02
CA ASN A 330 9.15 -28.15 -12.91
C ASN A 330 7.98 -28.93 -13.56
N LYS A 331 8.33 -29.88 -14.43
CA LYS A 331 7.38 -30.70 -15.19
C LYS A 331 6.43 -31.51 -14.29
N ASP A 332 6.89 -31.90 -13.10
CA ASP A 332 6.10 -32.67 -12.14
C ASP A 332 4.90 -31.89 -11.58
N MET A 333 4.88 -30.56 -11.74
CA MET A 333 3.75 -29.73 -11.34
C MET A 333 2.52 -29.95 -12.24
N PHE A 334 2.70 -30.38 -13.48
CA PHE A 334 1.64 -30.66 -14.43
C PHE A 334 1.14 -32.11 -14.24
N SER A 335 0.31 -32.33 -13.23
CA SER A 335 -0.23 -33.66 -12.91
C SER A 335 -1.54 -33.91 -13.66
N GLY A 336 -1.51 -34.85 -14.62
CA GLY A 336 -2.71 -35.29 -15.36
C GLY A 336 -2.40 -36.28 -16.50
N GLY A 337 -2.05 -37.54 -16.18
CA GLY A 337 -2.19 -38.77 -17.00
C GLY A 337 -1.67 -38.84 -18.45
N MET A 338 -1.22 -37.75 -19.06
CA MET A 338 -0.70 -37.69 -20.43
C MET A 338 0.82 -37.59 -20.44
N LYS A 339 1.39 -37.90 -21.61
CA LYS A 339 2.84 -37.88 -21.85
C LYS A 339 3.46 -36.56 -21.35
N PRO A 340 4.65 -36.59 -20.73
CA PRO A 340 5.31 -35.39 -20.25
C PRO A 340 5.44 -34.35 -21.35
N LEU A 341 5.17 -33.07 -21.04
CA LEU A 341 5.48 -31.97 -21.94
C LEU A 341 6.95 -32.09 -22.39
N GLN A 342 7.15 -32.27 -23.70
CA GLN A 342 8.50 -32.36 -24.28
C GLN A 342 9.21 -31.01 -24.17
N GLU A 343 8.46 -29.91 -24.18
CA GLU A 343 9.00 -28.54 -24.12
C GLU A 343 9.18 -28.03 -22.69
N THR A 344 10.19 -27.20 -22.49
CA THR A 344 10.47 -26.48 -21.25
C THR A 344 9.44 -25.38 -21.05
N GLN A 345 8.66 -25.43 -19.96
CA GLN A 345 7.72 -24.35 -19.62
C GLN A 345 8.45 -23.25 -18.86
N LEU A 346 8.44 -22.03 -19.40
CA LEU A 346 9.01 -20.86 -18.75
C LEU A 346 7.91 -19.97 -18.16
N ILE A 347 8.26 -19.20 -17.14
CA ILE A 347 7.43 -18.13 -16.57
C ILE A 347 8.33 -16.95 -16.17
N LEU A 348 7.90 -15.73 -16.49
CA LEU A 348 8.60 -14.51 -16.09
C LEU A 348 7.91 -13.91 -14.88
N VAL A 349 8.62 -13.83 -13.76
CA VAL A 349 8.14 -13.16 -12.55
C VAL A 349 8.81 -11.80 -12.46
N ALA A 350 8.00 -10.75 -12.43
CA ALA A 350 8.44 -9.37 -12.34
C ALA A 350 7.99 -8.76 -11.01
N ASN A 351 8.87 -7.97 -10.39
CA ASN A 351 8.60 -7.24 -9.15
C ASN A 351 9.09 -5.78 -9.26
N ALA A 352 8.24 -4.79 -8.99
CA ALA A 352 8.61 -3.38 -9.03
C ALA A 352 8.06 -2.56 -7.85
N HIS A 353 8.75 -1.47 -7.53
CA HIS A 353 8.30 -0.46 -6.58
C HIS A 353 8.36 0.92 -7.25
N MET A 354 7.19 1.42 -7.65
CA MET A 354 7.04 2.68 -8.39
C MET A 354 7.19 3.89 -7.47
N HIS A 355 7.37 5.07 -8.06
CA HIS A 355 7.48 6.31 -7.31
C HIS A 355 6.24 6.58 -6.45
N TRP A 356 6.42 7.06 -5.22
CA TRP A 356 5.34 7.15 -4.24
C TRP A 356 4.50 8.43 -4.34
N ASP A 357 5.12 9.56 -4.72
CA ASP A 357 4.50 10.88 -4.61
C ASP A 357 3.20 11.00 -5.44
N PRO A 358 2.04 11.30 -4.82
CA PRO A 358 0.77 11.48 -5.52
C PRO A 358 0.79 12.58 -6.59
N GLU A 359 1.68 13.56 -6.47
CA GLU A 359 1.82 14.65 -7.45
C GLU A 359 2.53 14.21 -8.76
N PHE A 360 2.99 12.97 -8.83
CA PHE A 360 3.79 12.44 -9.93
C PHE A 360 3.12 11.22 -10.59
N CYS A 361 1.80 11.29 -10.83
CA CYS A 361 1.05 10.26 -11.57
C CYS A 361 1.63 10.00 -12.97
N ASP A 362 2.17 11.03 -13.62
CA ASP A 362 2.88 10.92 -14.91
C ASP A 362 4.11 10.02 -14.80
N VAL A 363 4.91 10.19 -13.75
CA VAL A 363 6.12 9.37 -13.52
C VAL A 363 5.75 7.92 -13.25
N LYS A 364 4.73 7.66 -12.44
CA LYS A 364 4.26 6.29 -12.14
C LYS A 364 3.83 5.57 -13.42
N LEU A 365 3.10 6.27 -14.29
CA LEU A 365 2.66 5.75 -15.58
C LEU A 365 3.84 5.46 -16.52
N ILE A 366 4.77 6.40 -16.66
CA ILE A 366 5.95 6.22 -17.51
C ILE A 366 6.85 5.10 -16.99
N GLN A 367 7.09 5.00 -15.67
CA GLN A 367 7.84 3.89 -15.07
C GLN A 367 7.20 2.54 -15.38
N THR A 368 5.88 2.46 -15.34
CA THR A 368 5.15 1.23 -15.69
C THR A 368 5.31 0.88 -17.18
N MET A 369 5.24 1.87 -18.08
CA MET A 369 5.47 1.67 -19.52
C MET A 369 6.90 1.20 -19.81
N MET A 370 7.90 1.86 -19.21
CA MET A 370 9.30 1.46 -19.30
C MET A 370 9.50 0.03 -18.82
N PHE A 371 8.89 -0.33 -17.70
CA PHE A 371 9.03 -1.67 -17.16
C PHE A 371 8.47 -2.73 -18.10
N LEU A 372 7.25 -2.55 -18.61
CA LEU A 372 6.63 -3.50 -19.53
C LEU A 372 7.38 -3.61 -20.86
N SER A 373 7.90 -2.50 -21.39
CA SER A 373 8.74 -2.51 -22.60
C SER A 373 10.01 -3.35 -22.40
N GLU A 374 10.69 -3.19 -21.27
CA GLU A 374 11.88 -3.97 -20.93
C GLU A 374 11.56 -5.46 -20.70
N LEU A 375 10.46 -5.77 -19.99
CA LEU A 375 9.99 -7.15 -19.82
C LEU A 375 9.69 -7.84 -21.16
N LYS A 376 9.16 -7.09 -22.13
CA LYS A 376 8.92 -7.60 -23.48
C LYS A 376 10.25 -7.96 -24.16
N SER A 377 11.22 -7.06 -24.11
CA SER A 377 12.55 -7.30 -24.68
C SER A 377 13.28 -8.46 -24.00
N ILE A 378 13.10 -8.64 -22.69
CA ILE A 378 13.61 -9.82 -21.95
C ILE A 378 12.97 -11.10 -22.50
N THR A 379 11.65 -11.10 -22.69
CA THR A 379 10.89 -12.26 -23.18
C THR A 379 11.31 -12.64 -24.61
N GLU A 380 11.46 -11.67 -25.51
CA GLU A 380 11.89 -11.89 -26.90
C GLU A 380 13.31 -12.46 -26.99
N ARG A 381 14.24 -11.96 -26.15
CA ARG A 381 15.61 -12.50 -26.05
C ARG A 381 15.62 -13.93 -25.51
N ALA A 382 14.80 -14.22 -24.50
CA ALA A 382 14.68 -15.56 -23.93
C ALA A 382 14.19 -16.57 -24.98
N LEU A 383 13.13 -16.22 -25.73
CA LEU A 383 12.60 -17.08 -26.80
C LEU A 383 13.64 -17.34 -27.90
N SER A 384 14.39 -16.31 -28.29
CA SER A 384 15.46 -16.44 -29.29
C SER A 384 16.57 -17.39 -28.83
N SER A 385 16.85 -17.44 -27.52
CA SER A 385 17.88 -18.33 -26.96
C SER A 385 17.43 -19.79 -26.83
N VAL A 386 16.12 -20.04 -26.69
CA VAL A 386 15.53 -21.39 -26.56
C VAL A 386 15.19 -21.97 -27.93
N ALA A 387 14.85 -21.14 -28.92
CA ALA A 387 14.45 -21.55 -30.27
C ALA A 387 15.63 -21.83 -31.20
N THR A 388 16.52 -22.78 -30.86
CA THR A 388 17.39 -23.42 -31.87
C THR A 388 16.58 -24.48 -32.64
N GLY A 389 15.68 -24.07 -33.55
CA GLY A 389 15.11 -25.05 -34.50
C GLY A 389 13.79 -24.78 -35.24
N SER A 390 12.99 -23.74 -34.96
CA SER A 390 11.77 -23.50 -35.75
C SER A 390 11.33 -22.02 -35.76
N PRO A 391 11.05 -21.41 -36.94
CA PRO A 391 10.75 -19.99 -37.08
C PRO A 391 9.25 -19.68 -36.99
N THR A 392 8.52 -20.31 -36.07
CA THR A 392 7.09 -20.02 -35.86
C THR A 392 6.72 -20.11 -34.39
N SER A 393 7.03 -19.10 -33.59
CA SER A 393 6.30 -18.85 -32.35
C SER A 393 6.07 -17.36 -32.18
N ASP A 394 4.81 -17.00 -32.04
CA ASP A 394 4.31 -15.65 -31.78
C ASP A 394 4.97 -15.11 -30.48
N PRO A 395 5.47 -13.86 -30.41
CA PRO A 395 6.07 -13.25 -29.21
C PRO A 395 5.17 -13.18 -27.95
N ALA A 396 4.02 -13.84 -27.95
CA ALA A 396 3.08 -13.97 -26.83
C ALA A 396 3.31 -15.22 -25.96
N SER A 397 4.45 -15.90 -26.03
CA SER A 397 4.57 -17.30 -25.57
C SER A 397 5.09 -17.54 -24.15
N ILE A 398 5.63 -16.54 -23.43
CA ILE A 398 6.01 -16.70 -22.02
C ILE A 398 4.99 -16.02 -21.10
N PRO A 399 4.31 -16.76 -20.19
CA PRO A 399 3.42 -16.17 -19.21
C PRO A 399 4.16 -15.25 -18.24
N ILE A 400 3.53 -14.14 -17.88
CA ILE A 400 4.05 -13.18 -16.90
C ILE A 400 3.20 -13.16 -15.63
N VAL A 401 3.87 -13.11 -14.49
CA VAL A 401 3.32 -12.67 -13.21
C VAL A 401 4.03 -11.39 -12.80
N LEU A 402 3.29 -10.31 -12.66
CA LEU A 402 3.77 -8.99 -12.29
C LEU A 402 3.25 -8.63 -10.89
N CYS A 403 4.15 -8.61 -9.93
CA CYS A 403 3.91 -8.08 -8.59
C CYS A 403 4.43 -6.65 -8.51
N ALA A 404 3.68 -5.72 -7.94
CA ALA A 404 4.21 -4.38 -7.74
C ALA A 404 3.47 -3.60 -6.65
N ASP A 405 4.24 -2.79 -5.91
CA ASP A 405 3.72 -1.59 -5.28
C ASP A 405 3.75 -0.48 -6.34
N LEU A 406 2.58 -0.21 -6.92
CA LEU A 406 2.43 0.77 -7.99
C LEU A 406 2.26 2.18 -7.46
N ASN A 407 2.02 2.35 -6.15
CA ASN A 407 1.62 3.63 -5.56
C ASN A 407 0.48 4.33 -6.32
N SER A 408 -0.42 3.55 -6.93
CA SER A 408 -1.44 4.00 -7.87
C SER A 408 -2.77 3.31 -7.59
N LEU A 409 -3.85 4.08 -7.50
CA LEU A 409 -5.20 3.57 -7.22
C LEU A 409 -5.81 2.86 -8.44
N PRO A 410 -6.87 2.03 -8.27
CA PRO A 410 -7.49 1.28 -9.36
C PRO A 410 -8.05 2.13 -10.52
N ASP A 411 -8.37 3.40 -10.28
CA ASP A 411 -8.89 4.36 -11.26
C ASP A 411 -7.80 5.20 -11.95
N SER A 412 -6.53 4.90 -11.69
CA SER A 412 -5.37 5.55 -12.31
C SER A 412 -5.09 5.03 -13.72
N GLY A 413 -4.41 5.87 -14.52
CA GLY A 413 -3.92 5.50 -15.85
C GLY A 413 -2.90 4.35 -15.83
N VAL A 414 -2.24 4.12 -14.69
CA VAL A 414 -1.34 2.96 -14.50
C VAL A 414 -2.11 1.65 -14.58
N VAL A 415 -3.19 1.55 -13.81
CA VAL A 415 -4.01 0.35 -13.74
C VAL A 415 -4.82 0.18 -15.03
N GLU A 416 -5.29 1.28 -15.62
CA GLU A 416 -5.89 1.29 -16.96
C GLU A 416 -4.94 0.70 -18.00
N TYR A 417 -3.71 1.23 -18.08
CA TYR A 417 -2.68 0.78 -19.02
C TYR A 417 -2.45 -0.74 -18.90
N LEU A 418 -2.20 -1.23 -17.68
CA LEU A 418 -1.95 -2.65 -17.40
C LEU A 418 -3.15 -3.55 -17.74
N SER A 419 -4.37 -3.13 -17.42
CA SER A 419 -5.57 -3.96 -17.54
C SER A 419 -6.12 -4.00 -18.97
N ASN A 420 -6.07 -2.85 -19.65
CA ASN A 420 -6.67 -2.68 -20.98
C ASN A 420 -5.68 -2.98 -22.12
N GLY A 421 -4.40 -3.16 -21.82
CA GLY A 421 -3.37 -3.36 -22.82
C GLY A 421 -2.86 -2.06 -23.46
N GLY A 422 -3.22 -0.91 -22.89
CA GLY A 422 -2.80 0.39 -23.40
C GLY A 422 -3.54 1.56 -22.78
N VAL A 423 -3.06 2.77 -23.08
CA VAL A 423 -3.64 4.04 -22.64
C VAL A 423 -3.43 5.10 -23.74
N ALA A 424 -4.31 6.08 -23.84
CA ALA A 424 -4.16 7.18 -24.79
C ALA A 424 -2.97 8.08 -24.42
N GLU A 425 -2.24 8.61 -25.41
CA GLU A 425 -1.10 9.51 -25.20
C GLU A 425 -1.49 10.83 -24.50
N ASN A 426 -2.76 11.24 -24.63
CA ASN A 426 -3.31 12.45 -24.01
C ASN A 426 -4.01 12.18 -22.67
N HIS A 427 -3.79 11.02 -22.06
CA HIS A 427 -4.43 10.67 -20.79
C HIS A 427 -4.12 11.70 -19.70
N LYS A 428 -5.13 11.99 -18.84
CA LYS A 428 -5.08 13.02 -17.79
C LYS A 428 -3.86 12.89 -16.85
N ASP A 429 -3.40 11.66 -16.62
CA ASP A 429 -2.27 11.39 -15.73
C ASP A 429 -0.93 11.87 -16.30
N PHE A 430 -0.82 12.14 -17.61
CA PHE A 430 0.33 12.83 -18.18
C PHE A 430 0.33 14.34 -17.91
N ARG A 431 -0.73 14.89 -17.30
CA ARG A 431 -0.85 16.30 -16.90
C ARG A 431 -0.61 17.32 -18.01
N GLU A 432 -1.00 16.97 -19.24
CA GLU A 432 -0.78 17.79 -20.45
C GLU A 432 0.71 18.11 -20.72
N LEU A 433 1.62 17.35 -20.11
CA LEU A 433 3.06 17.51 -20.31
C LEU A 433 3.44 16.92 -21.67
N ARG A 434 4.33 17.61 -22.40
CA ARG A 434 4.77 17.21 -23.74
C ARG A 434 5.78 16.06 -23.69
N TYR A 435 5.30 14.86 -23.39
CA TYR A 435 6.09 13.62 -23.47
C TYR A 435 5.99 12.93 -24.85
N ASN A 436 5.04 13.34 -25.69
CA ASN A 436 4.48 12.57 -26.81
C ASN A 436 5.51 11.90 -27.73
N GLU A 437 6.57 12.59 -28.15
CA GLU A 437 7.58 11.99 -29.04
C GLU A 437 8.36 10.86 -28.36
N ALA A 438 8.70 11.03 -27.08
CA ALA A 438 9.46 10.05 -26.30
C ALA A 438 8.63 8.84 -25.87
N LEU A 439 7.32 9.00 -25.63
CA LEU A 439 6.47 7.92 -25.16
C LEU A 439 6.29 6.79 -26.18
N THR A 440 6.35 7.11 -27.47
CA THR A 440 6.23 6.11 -28.54
C THR A 440 7.34 5.05 -28.48
N ASN A 441 8.49 5.36 -27.89
CA ASN A 441 9.59 4.41 -27.67
C ASN A 441 9.23 3.28 -26.70
N PHE A 442 8.23 3.49 -25.84
CA PHE A 442 7.77 2.49 -24.87
C PHE A 442 6.55 1.70 -25.34
N SER A 443 5.98 2.05 -26.51
CA SER A 443 4.92 1.26 -27.11
C SER A 443 5.50 -0.08 -27.58
N CYS A 444 4.96 -1.17 -27.05
CA CYS A 444 5.42 -2.51 -27.41
C CYS A 444 5.24 -2.82 -28.91
N GLN A 445 4.38 -2.10 -29.63
CA GLN A 445 4.19 -2.27 -31.08
C GLN A 445 5.14 -1.40 -31.94
N GLY A 446 6.00 -0.58 -31.32
CA GLY A 446 6.94 0.31 -32.00
C GLY A 446 6.24 1.41 -32.84
N LYS A 447 6.95 1.97 -33.83
CA LYS A 447 6.43 3.02 -34.74
C LYS A 447 5.29 2.57 -35.68
N ASN A 448 4.92 1.28 -35.65
CA ASN A 448 3.80 0.71 -36.39
C ASN A 448 2.55 0.53 -35.51
N GLY A 449 2.50 1.19 -34.35
CA GLY A 449 1.35 1.18 -33.45
C GLY A 449 0.06 1.73 -34.08
N PRO A 450 -1.09 1.55 -33.42
CA PRO A 450 -2.37 1.99 -33.95
C PRO A 450 -2.34 3.50 -34.23
N SER A 451 -2.90 3.89 -35.37
CA SER A 451 -2.99 5.29 -35.85
C SER A 451 -3.81 6.23 -34.96
N ASP A 452 -4.19 5.77 -33.76
CA ASP A 452 -5.10 6.42 -32.80
C ASP A 452 -4.35 7.14 -31.66
N GLY A 453 -3.01 7.17 -31.68
CA GLY A 453 -2.21 7.87 -30.65
C GLY A 453 -2.31 7.24 -29.26
N SER A 454 -2.29 5.90 -29.19
CA SER A 454 -2.28 5.14 -27.93
C SER A 454 -0.99 4.34 -27.75
N ILE A 455 -0.53 4.26 -26.50
CA ILE A 455 0.63 3.49 -26.09
C ILE A 455 0.13 2.14 -25.60
N THR A 456 0.62 1.04 -26.19
CA THR A 456 0.06 -0.30 -25.97
C THR A 456 1.09 -1.33 -25.52
N HIS A 457 0.61 -2.41 -24.90
CA HIS A 457 1.40 -3.60 -24.57
C HIS A 457 0.62 -4.90 -24.91
N SER A 458 1.34 -5.99 -25.17
CA SER A 458 0.75 -7.24 -25.66
C SER A 458 0.48 -8.30 -24.58
N PHE A 459 0.82 -8.02 -23.32
CA PHE A 459 0.77 -9.03 -22.24
C PHE A 459 -0.61 -9.50 -21.78
N GLN A 460 -1.68 -8.79 -22.16
CA GLN A 460 -3.06 -9.14 -21.79
C GLN A 460 -3.22 -9.45 -20.30
N LEU A 461 -2.86 -8.50 -19.45
CA LEU A 461 -2.83 -8.73 -18.01
C LEU A 461 -4.22 -8.62 -17.39
N LYS A 462 -4.41 -9.32 -16.26
CA LYS A 462 -5.56 -9.17 -15.37
C LYS A 462 -5.06 -9.11 -13.93
N SER A 463 -5.62 -8.22 -13.12
CA SER A 463 -5.32 -8.19 -11.68
C SER A 463 -6.01 -9.36 -10.99
N ALA A 464 -5.29 -10.07 -10.12
CA ALA A 464 -5.83 -11.20 -9.36
C ALA A 464 -6.99 -10.80 -8.44
N TYR A 465 -7.01 -9.55 -7.97
CA TYR A 465 -8.00 -9.02 -7.03
C TYR A 465 -9.11 -8.17 -7.69
N GLN A 466 -9.16 -8.09 -9.04
CA GLN A 466 -10.05 -7.17 -9.78
C GLN A 466 -11.55 -7.37 -9.49
N ASP A 467 -12.02 -8.63 -9.42
CA ASP A 467 -13.44 -8.96 -9.29
C ASP A 467 -13.87 -9.14 -7.82
N SER A 468 -12.94 -8.97 -6.88
CA SER A 468 -13.22 -9.12 -5.46
C SER A 468 -13.78 -7.79 -4.94
N LEU A 469 -15.05 -7.79 -4.51
CA LEU A 469 -15.74 -6.69 -3.77
C LEU A 469 -15.06 -6.34 -2.42
N ILE A 470 -13.81 -6.75 -2.23
CA ILE A 470 -13.10 -6.83 -0.97
C ILE A 470 -11.80 -6.03 -1.07
N LEU A 471 -11.87 -4.84 -1.69
CA LEU A 471 -10.78 -3.88 -1.68
C LEU A 471 -10.93 -2.96 -0.46
N VAL A 472 -10.48 -3.42 0.71
CA VAL A 472 -9.97 -2.54 1.77
C VAL A 472 -8.63 -3.11 2.21
N LEU A 473 -7.63 -3.03 1.33
CA LEU A 473 -6.25 -3.49 1.60
C LEU A 473 -5.29 -2.37 1.99
N LYS A 474 -5.82 -1.18 2.28
CA LYS A 474 -5.21 -0.13 3.09
C LYS A 474 -6.36 0.72 3.60
N ILE A 475 -6.24 1.33 4.77
CA ILE A 475 -7.23 2.32 5.25
C ILE A 475 -7.37 3.48 4.22
N ASP A 476 -6.36 3.67 3.36
CA ASP A 476 -6.26 4.74 2.35
C ASP A 476 -6.35 4.28 0.87
N GLY A 477 -6.66 3.01 0.58
CA GLY A 477 -6.88 2.49 -0.80
C GLY A 477 -5.86 1.46 -1.31
N VAL A 478 -6.16 0.83 -2.45
CA VAL A 478 -5.34 -0.29 -2.98
C VAL A 478 -4.31 0.21 -3.98
N ILE A 479 -3.05 -0.08 -3.71
CA ILE A 479 -1.89 0.33 -4.51
C ILE A 479 -0.92 -0.82 -4.82
N ASP A 480 -1.09 -1.96 -4.17
CA ASP A 480 -0.34 -3.20 -4.42
C ASP A 480 -1.14 -4.12 -5.34
N TYR A 481 -0.45 -4.78 -6.27
CA TYR A 481 -1.11 -5.62 -7.27
C TYR A 481 -0.32 -6.89 -7.59
N ILE A 482 -1.08 -7.96 -7.88
CA ILE A 482 -0.60 -9.15 -8.59
C ILE A 482 -1.34 -9.20 -9.92
N PHE A 483 -0.65 -8.84 -11.01
CA PHE A 483 -1.12 -9.01 -12.37
C PHE A 483 -0.59 -10.32 -12.96
N PHE A 484 -1.39 -10.96 -13.81
CA PHE A 484 -0.98 -12.18 -14.52
C PHE A 484 -1.49 -12.17 -15.96
N SER A 485 -0.80 -12.88 -16.86
CA SER A 485 -1.24 -13.07 -18.24
C SER A 485 -2.53 -13.91 -18.31
N LYS A 486 -3.66 -13.26 -18.61
CA LYS A 486 -4.99 -13.90 -18.58
C LYS A 486 -5.22 -14.96 -19.66
N THR A 487 -4.36 -14.98 -20.68
CA THR A 487 -4.37 -15.98 -21.76
C THR A 487 -3.76 -17.31 -21.33
N HIS A 488 -2.91 -17.32 -20.31
CA HIS A 488 -2.17 -18.50 -19.85
C HIS A 488 -2.61 -18.97 -18.48
N MET A 489 -3.07 -18.06 -17.63
CA MET A 489 -3.38 -18.34 -16.23
C MET A 489 -4.81 -17.98 -15.85
N SER A 490 -5.34 -18.67 -14.84
CA SER A 490 -6.54 -18.26 -14.12
C SER A 490 -6.30 -18.21 -12.61
N VAL A 491 -7.10 -17.46 -11.87
CA VAL A 491 -7.04 -17.40 -10.41
C VAL A 491 -7.92 -18.50 -9.82
N ALA A 492 -7.34 -19.33 -8.96
CA ALA A 492 -8.05 -20.40 -8.26
C ALA A 492 -8.48 -20.00 -6.84
N GLY A 493 -7.68 -19.18 -6.17
CA GLY A 493 -8.00 -18.68 -4.84
C GLY A 493 -7.17 -17.47 -4.44
N LEU A 494 -7.64 -16.75 -3.43
CA LEU A 494 -7.06 -15.51 -2.93
C LEU A 494 -7.07 -15.48 -1.41
N LEU A 495 -6.10 -14.81 -0.80
CA LEU A 495 -6.16 -14.46 0.61
C LEU A 495 -7.01 -13.20 0.80
N GLY A 496 -8.10 -13.34 1.55
CA GLY A 496 -9.01 -12.25 1.89
C GLY A 496 -8.37 -11.18 2.79
N PRO A 497 -9.09 -10.08 3.05
CA PRO A 497 -8.61 -9.00 3.90
C PRO A 497 -8.60 -9.45 5.37
N LEU A 498 -7.95 -8.66 6.21
CA LEU A 498 -8.18 -8.72 7.65
C LEU A 498 -9.61 -8.25 7.97
N GLU A 499 -10.22 -8.83 8.99
CA GLU A 499 -11.60 -8.50 9.37
C GLU A 499 -11.75 -7.03 9.81
N THR A 500 -12.55 -6.25 9.07
CA THR A 500 -12.78 -4.82 9.36
C THR A 500 -13.40 -4.57 10.73
N GLN A 501 -14.22 -5.52 11.21
CA GLN A 501 -14.83 -5.42 12.54
C GLN A 501 -13.76 -5.49 13.63
N TRP A 502 -12.79 -6.41 13.50
CA TRP A 502 -11.67 -6.52 14.45
C TRP A 502 -10.82 -5.23 14.50
N LEU A 503 -10.53 -4.62 13.34
CA LEU A 503 -9.85 -3.33 13.28
C LEU A 503 -10.63 -2.23 14.00
N THR A 504 -11.96 -2.21 13.83
CA THR A 504 -12.86 -1.23 14.45
C THR A 504 -12.94 -1.43 15.97
N ASP A 505 -13.10 -2.67 16.41
CA ASP A 505 -13.21 -3.07 17.82
C ASP A 505 -11.91 -2.78 18.59
N ASN A 506 -10.75 -2.88 17.92
CA ASN A 506 -9.44 -2.57 18.47
C ASN A 506 -9.00 -1.10 18.27
N ASN A 507 -9.86 -0.24 17.69
CA ASN A 507 -9.56 1.16 17.38
C ASN A 507 -8.28 1.35 16.54
N ILE A 508 -8.01 0.44 15.61
CA ILE A 508 -6.84 0.50 14.74
C ILE A 508 -7.17 1.43 13.56
N THR A 509 -6.62 2.65 13.61
CA THR A 509 -6.82 3.67 12.57
C THR A 509 -5.70 3.74 11.55
N GLY A 510 -4.63 2.97 11.72
CA GLY A 510 -3.43 2.99 10.88
C GLY A 510 -2.51 1.80 11.15
N CYS A 511 -1.67 1.48 10.17
CA CYS A 511 -0.63 0.46 10.26
C CYS A 511 0.74 1.08 9.92
N PRO A 512 1.87 0.60 10.47
CA PRO A 512 2.00 -0.59 11.30
C PRO A 512 1.39 -0.40 12.70
N HIS A 513 1.11 -1.51 13.34
CA HIS A 513 0.52 -1.65 14.67
C HIS A 513 1.30 -2.74 15.43
N PRO A 514 1.29 -2.79 16.78
CA PRO A 514 1.88 -3.90 17.54
C PRO A 514 1.62 -5.32 17.01
N HIS A 515 0.47 -5.54 16.36
CA HIS A 515 0.06 -6.82 15.77
C HIS A 515 0.19 -6.87 14.23
N ILE A 516 0.50 -5.75 13.57
CA ILE A 516 0.57 -5.62 12.10
C ILE A 516 1.90 -4.95 11.75
N PRO A 517 2.91 -5.68 11.26
CA PRO A 517 4.29 -5.21 11.25
C PRO A 517 4.68 -4.34 10.04
N SER A 518 3.77 -4.13 9.09
CA SER A 518 3.92 -3.24 7.93
C SER A 518 2.68 -2.35 7.79
N ASP A 519 2.80 -1.23 7.08
CA ASP A 519 1.67 -0.39 6.67
C ASP A 519 0.95 -0.90 5.42
N HIS A 520 1.44 -1.98 4.82
CA HIS A 520 0.79 -2.73 3.76
C HIS A 520 0.32 -4.09 4.27
N PHE A 521 -0.74 -4.63 3.69
CA PHE A 521 -1.14 -6.02 3.88
C PHE A 521 -0.60 -6.88 2.73
N SER A 522 -0.18 -8.11 3.03
CA SER A 522 0.31 -9.02 1.99
C SER A 522 -0.82 -9.41 1.04
N LEU A 523 -0.51 -9.50 -0.26
CA LEU A 523 -1.35 -10.15 -1.24
C LEU A 523 -0.88 -11.58 -1.41
N LEU A 524 -1.81 -12.53 -1.46
CA LEU A 524 -1.51 -13.92 -1.79
C LEU A 524 -2.57 -14.44 -2.77
N ALA A 525 -2.13 -14.95 -3.91
CA ALA A 525 -3.00 -15.51 -4.94
C ALA A 525 -2.52 -16.90 -5.36
N GLN A 526 -3.45 -17.83 -5.54
CA GLN A 526 -3.18 -19.12 -6.17
C GLN A 526 -3.53 -19.01 -7.66
N LEU A 527 -2.53 -19.22 -8.50
CA LEU A 527 -2.64 -19.17 -9.95
C LEU A 527 -2.59 -20.59 -10.52
N GLU A 528 -3.42 -20.81 -11.53
CA GLU A 528 -3.47 -22.02 -12.34
C GLU A 528 -2.89 -21.72 -13.71
N LEU A 529 -1.73 -22.29 -14.02
CA LEU A 529 -1.05 -22.16 -15.31
C LEU A 529 -1.48 -23.29 -16.24
N HIS A 530 -2.02 -22.91 -17.40
CA HIS A 530 -2.40 -23.83 -18.45
C HIS A 530 -1.22 -24.04 -19.40
N PRO A 531 -0.98 -25.28 -19.86
CA PRO A 531 0.04 -25.53 -20.86
C PRO A 531 -0.31 -24.81 -22.18
N PRO A 532 0.71 -24.46 -22.99
CA PRO A 532 0.48 -23.87 -24.30
C PRO A 532 -0.41 -24.81 -25.11
N VAL A 533 -1.51 -24.30 -25.69
CA VAL A 533 -2.34 -25.09 -26.58
C VAL A 533 -1.51 -25.41 -27.82
N THR A 534 -0.97 -26.63 -27.89
CA THR A 534 -0.35 -27.12 -29.12
C THR A 534 -1.43 -27.07 -30.20
N SER A 535 -1.21 -26.28 -31.25
CA SER A 535 -2.06 -26.23 -32.43
C SER A 535 -2.01 -27.57 -33.17
N SER A 536 -2.66 -28.58 -32.62
CA SER A 536 -2.81 -29.90 -33.24
C SER A 536 -4.14 -30.53 -32.81
N SER A 537 -5.24 -29.80 -32.95
CA SER A 537 -6.58 -30.38 -33.11
C SER A 537 -7.59 -29.37 -33.67
N SER A 538 -7.27 -28.73 -34.79
CA SER A 538 -8.31 -28.47 -35.79
C SER A 538 -8.63 -29.80 -36.48
N LEU A 539 -9.26 -30.71 -35.74
CA LEU A 539 -9.85 -31.92 -36.29
C LEU A 539 -11.07 -31.49 -37.11
N ASN A 540 -10.80 -31.30 -38.41
CA ASN A 540 -11.69 -31.43 -39.56
C ASN A 540 -13.15 -31.05 -39.31
N GLY A 541 -13.55 -29.90 -39.87
CA GLY A 541 -14.95 -29.57 -40.08
C GLY A 541 -15.69 -30.71 -40.79
N LEU A 542 -16.55 -31.40 -40.04
CA LEU A 542 -17.62 -32.21 -40.60
C LEU A 542 -18.69 -31.26 -41.12
N HIS A 543 -18.59 -30.92 -42.40
CA HIS A 543 -19.71 -30.45 -43.20
C HIS A 543 -20.81 -31.53 -43.13
N LEU A 544 -21.85 -31.30 -42.32
CA LEU A 544 -23.11 -32.02 -42.46
C LEU A 544 -23.76 -31.52 -43.76
N ALA A 545 -23.75 -32.37 -44.78
CA ALA A 545 -24.49 -32.15 -46.01
C ALA A 545 -25.99 -32.12 -45.71
N VAL A 546 -26.61 -30.96 -45.85
CA VAL A 546 -28.07 -30.82 -45.89
C VAL A 546 -28.53 -31.36 -47.24
N HIS A 547 -29.04 -32.60 -47.25
CA HIS A 547 -29.87 -33.08 -48.35
C HIS A 547 -31.30 -32.55 -48.17
N ARG A 548 -31.72 -31.81 -49.20
CA ARG A 548 -33.07 -31.38 -49.63
C ARG A 548 -34.27 -31.61 -48.70
#